data_AF-A0A498S1G5-F1
#
_entry.id   AF-A0A498S1G5-F1
#
_cell.length_a   1.000
_cell.length_b   1.000
_cell.length_c   1.000
_cell.angle_alpha   90.00
_cell.angle_beta   90.00
_cell.angle_gamma   90.00
#
_symmetry.space_group_name_H-M   'P 1'
#
loop_
_entity.id
_entity.type
_entity.pdbx_description
1 polymer ?
#
loop_
_entity_poly.entity_id
_entity_poly.type
_entity_poly.pdbx_seq_one_letter_code
_entity_poly.pdbx_strand_id
1 'polypeptide(L)'
;MVKRRKRSKYASEQSSSINKRFKAESELHQDNVQDSISKNNVSENLYGREKEVALLEKLLREGIVNHCPASIFISGPPGTGKTLAVKTVLQHMLLQHRRVILYVRSTYINCASENTKRDILTAVLNDCSKSSKRLSAKKLFMEFHEVLAKMNKHTIVVLDEIDYVRPKDRDSVCSMFQWPVLYENISIIGIANTLYMMELLKHKLKSLPELIVFAPYTERTNSDENAIELCARKVAAVTGDARKAVQVARRSLSIDLTGKTSCRNIFGTLSSVYGSPLLQAKIPLQQKILLATVIRLAGDNSCTMVEKGCLLSTYKKLCERLLLPALEVDEIHEALSLLESQSILKQKSSSYQLLVDKAAAAKMIADSSLLSQINIVRLDEKMRPLSDEEAETVFRKLAHYIGDHDRVYYCTEKLMRKAACVSREPLLSFGTCLGKFTKTKKFRMHITALDYIAPYAKCKIWVKPSAEQQFLYGNNVLKSGMNRMTEGAESHQGVVVYNMNDLPLGFGVTAKSTAECKRADLTSVVVLHQADLGEYIRNEAMLT
;
A
#
# COMPACT_ATOMS: atom_id res chain seq x y z
N MET A 1 6.52 47.39 -35.04
CA MET A 1 6.66 48.37 -33.94
C MET A 1 6.38 49.82 -34.35
N VAL A 2 5.51 50.11 -35.34
CA VAL A 2 5.26 51.52 -35.81
C VAL A 2 3.78 51.95 -35.77
N LYS A 3 2.81 51.06 -35.54
CA LYS A 3 1.38 51.44 -35.47
C LYS A 3 0.84 51.82 -34.08
N ARG A 4 1.66 51.76 -33.01
CA ARG A 4 1.22 52.02 -31.62
C ARG A 4 1.31 53.47 -31.14
N ARG A 5 1.94 54.39 -31.90
CA ARG A 5 2.23 55.77 -31.43
C ARG A 5 1.20 56.85 -31.78
N LYS A 6 0.23 56.61 -32.69
CA LYS A 6 -0.76 57.64 -33.09
C LYS A 6 -2.14 57.55 -32.42
N ARG A 7 -2.43 56.48 -31.66
CA ARG A 7 -3.72 56.34 -30.94
C ARG A 7 -3.71 56.85 -29.48
N SER A 8 -2.56 57.20 -28.91
CA SER A 8 -2.48 57.59 -27.48
C SER A 8 -2.86 59.05 -27.18
N LYS A 9 -3.06 59.92 -28.19
CA LYS A 9 -3.46 61.32 -27.96
C LYS A 9 -4.98 61.56 -27.94
N TYR A 10 -5.77 60.67 -28.53
CA TYR A 10 -7.24 60.78 -28.52
C TYR A 10 -7.90 60.10 -27.30
N ALA A 11 -7.20 59.20 -26.61
CA ALA A 11 -7.70 58.51 -25.41
C ALA A 11 -7.49 59.29 -24.10
N SER A 12 -6.62 60.30 -24.09
CA SER A 12 -6.33 61.14 -22.92
C SER A 12 -7.40 62.21 -22.64
N GLU A 13 -8.20 62.60 -23.64
CA GLU A 13 -9.22 63.64 -23.45
C GLU A 13 -10.56 63.06 -22.94
N GLN A 14 -10.96 61.85 -23.36
CA GLN A 14 -12.19 61.20 -22.86
C GLN A 14 -12.05 60.59 -21.45
N SER A 15 -10.85 60.19 -21.04
CA SER A 15 -10.57 59.70 -19.67
C SER A 15 -10.58 60.81 -18.61
N SER A 16 -10.37 62.06 -19.01
CA SER A 16 -10.37 63.22 -18.11
C SER A 16 -11.79 63.67 -17.70
N SER A 17 -12.78 63.49 -18.58
CA SER A 17 -14.17 63.93 -18.37
C SER A 17 -15.00 62.95 -17.52
N ILE A 18 -14.63 61.65 -17.54
CA ILE A 18 -15.31 60.60 -16.74
C ILE A 18 -14.76 60.57 -15.31
N ASN A 19 -13.45 60.77 -15.13
CA ASN A 19 -12.81 60.84 -13.81
C ASN A 19 -13.19 62.10 -13.00
N LYS A 20 -13.66 63.17 -13.66
CA LYS A 20 -14.20 64.36 -12.96
C LYS A 20 -15.63 64.16 -12.44
N ARG A 21 -16.43 63.26 -13.04
CA ARG A 21 -17.76 62.90 -12.52
C ARG A 21 -17.71 61.89 -11.38
N PHE A 22 -16.74 60.99 -11.37
CA PHE A 22 -16.58 60.00 -10.29
C PHE A 22 -15.84 60.52 -9.04
N LYS A 23 -15.14 61.66 -9.11
CA LYS A 23 -14.50 62.29 -7.94
C LYS A 23 -15.44 63.16 -7.10
N ALA A 24 -16.62 63.52 -7.61
CA ALA A 24 -17.57 64.39 -6.90
C ALA A 24 -18.53 63.62 -5.97
N GLU A 25 -18.58 62.29 -6.04
CA GLU A 25 -19.49 61.45 -5.23
C GLU A 25 -18.78 60.69 -4.10
N SER A 26 -17.47 60.89 -3.91
CA SER A 26 -16.65 60.22 -2.89
C SER A 26 -16.34 61.06 -1.64
N GLU A 27 -16.88 62.28 -1.52
CA GLU A 27 -16.57 63.20 -0.40
C GLU A 27 -17.77 63.52 0.53
N LEU A 28 -18.90 62.82 0.40
CA LEU A 28 -20.00 62.92 1.37
C LEU A 28 -20.33 61.52 1.91
N HIS A 29 -20.22 61.36 3.23
CA HIS A 29 -20.50 60.15 4.02
C HIS A 29 -19.28 59.28 4.41
N GLN A 30 -18.25 59.93 4.95
CA GLN A 30 -17.68 59.45 6.22
C GLN A 30 -18.36 60.22 7.34
N ASP A 31 -19.35 59.61 7.99
CA ASP A 31 -19.45 59.58 9.46
C ASP A 31 -20.80 59.01 9.90
N ASN A 32 -20.67 57.98 10.75
CA ASN A 32 -21.61 57.48 11.74
C ASN A 32 -22.75 56.51 11.35
N VAL A 33 -22.86 55.55 12.27
CA VAL A 33 -24.00 54.69 12.64
C VAL A 33 -24.00 53.28 12.04
N GLN A 34 -23.34 52.39 12.80
CA GLN A 34 -23.78 51.01 13.04
C GLN A 34 -25.30 50.96 13.18
N ASP A 35 -25.97 50.35 12.21
CA ASP A 35 -26.90 49.22 12.41
C ASP A 35 -27.77 49.02 11.16
N SER A 36 -28.07 47.76 10.88
CA SER A 36 -29.20 47.31 10.05
C SER A 36 -29.16 47.52 8.53
N ILE A 37 -28.23 46.86 7.82
CA ILE A 37 -28.50 46.46 6.42
C ILE A 37 -28.03 44.99 6.20
N SER A 38 -29.03 44.14 6.02
CA SER A 38 -29.04 42.71 5.66
C SER A 38 -27.83 42.15 4.89
N LYS A 39 -27.07 41.27 5.54
CA LYS A 39 -26.04 40.40 4.94
C LYS A 39 -26.69 39.19 4.25
N ASN A 40 -26.84 39.22 2.93
CA ASN A 40 -27.02 38.01 2.12
C ASN A 40 -25.64 37.64 1.53
N ASN A 41 -24.83 36.92 2.30
CA ASN A 41 -23.45 36.57 1.96
C ASN A 41 -23.35 35.18 1.30
N VAL A 42 -22.65 35.09 0.17
CA VAL A 42 -22.32 33.83 -0.55
C VAL A 42 -21.62 32.82 0.34
N SER A 43 -20.87 33.33 1.32
CA SER A 43 -20.13 32.58 2.33
C SER A 43 -21.01 31.66 3.18
N GLU A 44 -22.32 31.93 3.30
CA GLU A 44 -23.23 31.07 4.09
C GLU A 44 -23.58 29.75 3.38
N ASN A 45 -23.44 29.64 2.05
CA ASN A 45 -23.83 28.44 1.31
C ASN A 45 -22.73 27.37 1.19
N LEU A 46 -21.46 27.72 1.45
CA LEU A 46 -20.31 26.83 1.26
C LEU A 46 -19.42 26.82 2.50
N TYR A 47 -19.83 26.02 3.48
CA TYR A 47 -19.12 25.88 4.75
C TYR A 47 -17.69 25.35 4.54
N GLY A 48 -16.70 26.03 5.15
CA GLY A 48 -15.29 25.63 5.12
C GLY A 48 -14.52 26.01 3.84
N ARG A 49 -15.14 26.72 2.89
CA ARG A 49 -14.50 27.19 1.63
C ARG A 49 -14.59 28.69 1.40
N GLU A 50 -14.86 29.44 2.46
CA GLU A 50 -15.12 30.88 2.40
C GLU A 50 -13.92 31.67 1.83
N LYS A 51 -12.69 31.25 2.17
CA LYS A 51 -11.47 31.92 1.70
C LYS A 51 -11.26 31.74 0.20
N GLU A 52 -11.40 30.51 -0.29
CA GLU A 52 -11.23 30.16 -1.70
C GLU A 52 -12.34 30.80 -2.55
N VAL A 53 -13.58 30.82 -2.05
CA VAL A 53 -14.72 31.48 -2.71
C VAL A 53 -14.50 33.00 -2.77
N ALA A 54 -14.10 33.64 -1.67
CA ALA A 54 -13.85 35.08 -1.64
C ALA A 54 -12.71 35.49 -2.60
N LEU A 55 -11.65 34.68 -2.69
CA LEU A 55 -10.55 34.92 -3.63
C LEU A 55 -11.04 34.76 -5.08
N LEU A 56 -11.78 33.70 -5.39
CA LEU A 56 -12.35 33.49 -6.73
C LEU A 56 -13.27 34.66 -7.14
N GLU A 57 -14.14 35.11 -6.24
CA GLU A 57 -15.02 36.27 -6.49
C GLU A 57 -14.24 37.55 -6.72
N LYS A 58 -13.19 37.80 -5.92
CA LYS A 58 -12.34 38.98 -6.07
C LYS A 58 -11.71 39.04 -7.45
N LEU A 59 -11.09 37.95 -7.91
CA LEU A 59 -10.41 37.88 -9.21
C LEU A 59 -11.38 38.07 -10.38
N LEU A 60 -12.54 37.41 -10.31
CA LEU A 60 -13.54 37.55 -11.37
C LEU A 60 -14.13 38.96 -11.39
N ARG A 61 -14.37 39.57 -10.23
CA ARG A 61 -14.88 40.94 -10.13
C ARG A 61 -13.87 41.96 -10.65
N GLU A 62 -12.61 41.84 -10.26
CA GLU A 62 -11.52 42.69 -10.77
C GLU A 62 -11.42 42.56 -12.30
N GLY A 63 -11.55 41.34 -12.83
CA GLY A 63 -11.48 41.15 -14.28
C GLY A 63 -12.65 41.73 -15.06
N ILE A 64 -13.85 41.76 -14.47
CA ILE A 64 -15.03 42.39 -15.07
C ILE A 64 -14.94 43.92 -15.01
N VAL A 65 -14.56 44.49 -13.86
CA VAL A 65 -14.57 45.95 -13.63
C VAL A 65 -13.39 46.64 -14.33
N ASN A 66 -12.20 46.05 -14.26
CA ASN A 66 -10.98 46.66 -14.80
C ASN A 66 -10.70 46.26 -16.25
N HIS A 67 -11.60 45.51 -16.91
CA HIS A 67 -11.36 44.88 -18.21
C HIS A 67 -10.03 44.10 -18.27
N CYS A 68 -9.70 43.43 -17.17
CA CYS A 68 -8.47 42.65 -16.99
C CYS A 68 -8.82 41.16 -16.88
N PRO A 69 -8.97 40.45 -17.99
CA PRO A 69 -9.44 39.06 -17.98
C PRO A 69 -8.54 38.16 -17.11
N ALA A 70 -9.19 37.31 -16.31
CA ALA A 70 -8.50 36.43 -15.37
C ALA A 70 -8.23 35.05 -15.99
N SER A 71 -7.04 34.50 -15.73
CA SER A 71 -6.70 33.10 -16.00
C SER A 71 -6.57 32.39 -14.65
N ILE A 72 -7.50 31.50 -14.32
CA ILE A 72 -7.59 30.87 -13.01
C ILE A 72 -7.47 29.36 -13.18
N PHE A 73 -6.66 28.73 -12.33
CA PHE A 73 -6.52 27.28 -12.29
C PHE A 73 -6.85 26.77 -10.87
N ILE A 74 -7.85 25.91 -10.79
CA ILE A 74 -8.35 25.34 -9.54
C ILE A 74 -7.93 23.87 -9.48
N SER A 75 -7.20 23.51 -8.43
CA SER A 75 -6.75 22.14 -8.22
C SER A 75 -7.15 21.61 -6.86
N GLY A 76 -7.36 20.31 -6.74
CA GLY A 76 -7.58 19.65 -5.47
C GLY A 76 -8.17 18.26 -5.66
N PRO A 77 -8.14 17.39 -4.64
CA PRO A 77 -8.69 16.04 -4.74
C PRO A 77 -10.19 16.02 -5.08
N PRO A 78 -10.73 14.89 -5.56
CA PRO A 78 -12.16 14.76 -5.82
C PRO A 78 -12.97 14.98 -4.53
N GLY A 79 -14.16 15.57 -4.66
CA GLY A 79 -15.07 15.73 -3.51
C GLY A 79 -14.76 16.90 -2.57
N THR A 80 -13.77 17.74 -2.87
CA THR A 80 -13.44 18.95 -2.08
C THR A 80 -14.34 20.17 -2.36
N GLY A 81 -15.27 20.07 -3.32
CA GLY A 81 -16.25 21.11 -3.60
C GLY A 81 -15.87 22.12 -4.70
N LYS A 82 -14.80 21.89 -5.47
CA LYS A 82 -14.33 22.76 -6.57
C LYS A 82 -15.46 23.19 -7.54
N THR A 83 -16.13 22.22 -8.16
CA THR A 83 -17.24 22.46 -9.10
C THR A 83 -18.40 23.20 -8.44
N LEU A 84 -18.72 22.87 -7.18
CA LEU A 84 -19.81 23.52 -6.44
C LEU A 84 -19.47 24.98 -6.15
N ALA A 85 -18.23 25.27 -5.73
CA ALA A 85 -17.76 26.63 -5.47
C ALA A 85 -17.84 27.50 -6.73
N VAL A 86 -17.31 27.02 -7.86
CA VAL A 86 -17.36 27.76 -9.13
C VAL A 86 -18.80 28.00 -9.59
N LYS A 87 -19.67 26.97 -9.55
CA LYS A 87 -21.08 27.12 -9.91
C LYS A 87 -21.81 28.11 -9.02
N THR A 88 -21.55 28.07 -7.71
CA THR A 88 -22.20 28.98 -6.74
C THR A 88 -21.76 30.41 -6.97
N VAL A 89 -20.46 30.66 -7.18
CA VAL A 89 -19.93 31.99 -7.52
C VAL A 89 -20.50 32.51 -8.83
N LEU A 90 -20.53 31.69 -9.89
CA LEU A 90 -21.10 32.09 -11.17
C LEU A 90 -22.60 32.41 -11.06
N GLN A 91 -23.36 31.56 -10.36
CA GLN A 91 -24.79 31.77 -10.14
C GLN A 91 -25.05 33.03 -9.32
N HIS A 92 -24.24 33.28 -8.29
CA HIS A 92 -24.34 34.48 -7.47
C HIS A 92 -24.04 35.75 -8.27
N MET A 93 -22.97 35.75 -9.05
CA MET A 93 -22.60 36.86 -9.93
C MET A 93 -23.70 37.16 -10.97
N LEU A 94 -24.40 36.13 -11.45
CA LEU A 94 -25.56 36.27 -12.32
C LEU A 94 -26.81 36.81 -11.58
N LEU A 95 -27.02 36.46 -10.31
CA LEU A 95 -28.23 36.80 -9.55
C LEU A 95 -28.17 38.18 -8.86
N GLN A 96 -27.05 38.54 -8.21
CA GLN A 96 -26.95 39.76 -7.41
C GLN A 96 -26.84 41.04 -8.24
N HIS A 97 -26.54 40.94 -9.52
CA HIS A 97 -26.27 42.10 -10.35
C HIS A 97 -27.12 42.07 -11.62
N ARG A 98 -28.41 42.42 -11.51
CA ARG A 98 -29.32 42.61 -12.67
C ARG A 98 -28.75 43.52 -13.77
N ARG A 99 -27.83 44.45 -13.43
CA ARG A 99 -27.10 45.30 -14.38
C ARG A 99 -25.86 44.62 -15.01
N VAL A 100 -25.23 43.65 -14.34
CA VAL A 100 -24.04 42.90 -14.84
C VAL A 100 -24.43 41.73 -15.74
N ILE A 101 -25.67 41.21 -15.64
CA ILE A 101 -26.25 40.23 -16.59
C ILE A 101 -26.19 40.76 -18.05
N LEU A 102 -26.24 42.08 -18.24
CA LEU A 102 -26.08 42.69 -19.57
C LEU A 102 -24.66 42.55 -20.12
N TYR A 103 -23.65 42.40 -19.27
CA TYR A 103 -22.22 42.48 -19.62
C TYR A 103 -21.44 41.18 -19.45
N VAL A 104 -21.96 40.17 -18.72
CA VAL A 104 -21.22 38.93 -18.44
C VAL A 104 -21.95 37.71 -18.97
N ARG A 105 -21.20 36.81 -19.61
CA ARG A 105 -21.65 35.50 -20.08
C ARG A 105 -20.78 34.40 -19.46
N SER A 106 -21.38 33.32 -18.96
CA SER A 106 -20.63 32.15 -18.49
C SER A 106 -20.93 30.93 -19.36
N THR A 107 -19.88 30.25 -19.81
CA THR A 107 -19.95 28.95 -20.49
C THR A 107 -19.27 27.91 -19.61
N TYR A 108 -19.96 26.82 -19.33
CA TYR A 108 -19.47 25.73 -18.50
C TYR A 108 -19.35 24.45 -19.34
N ILE A 109 -18.15 23.93 -19.45
CA ILE A 109 -17.81 22.75 -20.26
C ILE A 109 -17.25 21.66 -19.35
N ASN A 110 -17.81 20.47 -19.43
CA ASN A 110 -17.27 19.29 -18.78
C ASN A 110 -16.34 18.54 -19.75
N CYS A 111 -15.03 18.55 -19.46
CA CYS A 111 -14.03 17.90 -20.31
C CYS A 111 -14.07 16.36 -20.24
N ALA A 112 -14.85 15.76 -19.33
CA ALA A 112 -15.11 14.32 -19.35
C ALA A 112 -16.02 13.91 -20.52
N SER A 113 -17.02 14.73 -20.86
CA SER A 113 -17.89 14.52 -22.02
C SER A 113 -17.30 15.10 -23.31
N GLU A 114 -16.68 16.28 -23.23
CA GLU A 114 -16.08 16.99 -24.38
C GLU A 114 -14.56 17.01 -24.26
N ASN A 115 -13.93 15.90 -24.64
CA ASN A 115 -12.50 15.67 -24.37
C ASN A 115 -11.55 16.08 -25.51
N THR A 116 -12.08 16.64 -26.60
CA THR A 116 -11.29 17.06 -27.76
C THR A 116 -11.26 18.58 -27.92
N LYS A 117 -10.16 19.08 -28.49
CA LYS A 117 -10.01 20.51 -28.83
C LYS A 117 -11.17 21.06 -29.65
N ARG A 118 -11.69 20.25 -30.59
CA ARG A 118 -12.80 20.65 -31.45
C ARG A 118 -14.08 20.78 -30.63
N ASP A 119 -14.36 19.82 -29.76
CA ASP A 119 -15.58 19.78 -28.97
C ASP A 119 -15.66 20.98 -28.02
N ILE A 120 -14.56 21.25 -27.30
CA ILE A 120 -14.45 22.42 -26.42
C ILE A 120 -14.72 23.72 -27.18
N LEU A 121 -14.09 23.90 -28.35
CA LEU A 121 -14.30 25.11 -29.16
C LEU A 121 -15.72 25.20 -29.71
N THR A 122 -16.30 24.08 -30.14
CA THR A 122 -17.70 24.06 -30.60
C THR A 122 -18.67 24.38 -29.47
N ALA A 123 -18.42 23.92 -28.25
CA ALA A 123 -19.29 24.24 -27.12
C ALA A 123 -19.23 25.72 -26.76
N VAL A 124 -18.02 26.32 -26.72
CA VAL A 124 -17.90 27.78 -26.53
C VAL A 124 -18.60 28.53 -27.66
N LEU A 125 -18.44 28.10 -28.91
CA LEU A 125 -19.08 28.72 -30.06
C LEU A 125 -20.60 28.59 -30.06
N ASN A 126 -21.15 27.43 -29.70
CA ASN A 126 -22.59 27.18 -29.64
C ASN A 126 -23.26 28.05 -28.58
N ASP A 127 -22.58 28.24 -27.45
CA ASP A 127 -23.02 29.18 -26.43
C ASP A 127 -22.93 30.62 -26.95
N CYS A 128 -21.79 31.01 -27.52
CA CYS A 128 -21.56 32.38 -28.00
C CYS A 128 -22.47 32.78 -29.18
N SER A 129 -22.68 31.87 -30.12
CA SER A 129 -23.45 32.08 -31.34
C SER A 129 -24.34 30.87 -31.59
N LYS A 130 -25.66 31.08 -31.69
CA LYS A 130 -26.65 30.02 -31.97
C LYS A 130 -26.55 29.54 -33.44
N SER A 131 -25.38 29.08 -33.87
CA SER A 131 -25.11 28.65 -35.25
C SER A 131 -24.62 27.20 -35.27
N SER A 132 -25.57 26.28 -35.39
CA SER A 132 -25.32 24.84 -35.47
C SER A 132 -24.78 24.40 -36.84
N LYS A 133 -23.55 24.79 -37.21
CA LYS A 133 -22.89 24.29 -38.44
C LYS A 133 -21.68 23.41 -38.10
N ARG A 134 -21.64 22.19 -38.65
CA ARG A 134 -20.44 21.33 -38.64
C ARG A 134 -19.34 21.99 -39.50
N LEU A 135 -18.46 22.73 -38.85
CA LEU A 135 -17.36 23.44 -39.49
C LEU A 135 -16.06 22.61 -39.45
N SER A 136 -15.21 22.78 -40.46
CA SER A 136 -13.84 22.25 -40.45
C SER A 136 -12.99 23.00 -39.41
N ALA A 137 -12.04 22.31 -38.75
CA ALA A 137 -11.26 22.86 -37.64
C ALA A 137 -10.60 24.23 -37.91
N LYS A 138 -10.06 24.45 -39.13
CA LYS A 138 -9.45 25.74 -39.49
C LYS A 138 -10.47 26.88 -39.56
N LYS A 139 -11.67 26.60 -40.07
CA LYS A 139 -12.78 27.58 -40.13
C LYS A 139 -13.33 27.86 -38.74
N LEU A 140 -13.43 26.83 -37.91
CA LEU A 140 -13.87 26.89 -36.52
C LEU A 140 -13.00 27.84 -35.68
N PHE A 141 -11.67 27.79 -35.87
CA PHE A 141 -10.75 28.74 -35.24
C PHE A 141 -10.95 30.18 -35.72
N MET A 142 -11.08 30.41 -37.03
CA MET A 142 -11.29 31.76 -37.55
C MET A 142 -12.62 32.36 -37.06
N GLU A 143 -13.69 31.57 -37.09
CA GLU A 143 -15.01 31.98 -36.61
C GLU A 143 -15.00 32.25 -35.10
N PHE A 144 -14.26 31.45 -34.32
CA PHE A 144 -14.04 31.71 -32.89
C PHE A 144 -13.38 33.07 -32.64
N HIS A 145 -12.31 33.38 -33.36
CA HIS A 145 -11.65 34.69 -33.25
C HIS A 145 -12.59 35.84 -33.65
N GLU A 146 -13.36 35.69 -34.73
CA GLU A 146 -14.30 36.73 -35.19
C GLU A 146 -15.45 36.96 -34.21
N VAL A 147 -16.06 35.89 -33.69
CA VAL A 147 -17.18 35.97 -32.74
C VAL A 147 -16.72 36.66 -31.46
N LEU A 148 -15.55 36.27 -30.93
CA LEU A 148 -15.01 36.87 -29.70
C LEU A 148 -14.60 38.33 -29.88
N ALA A 149 -14.07 38.70 -31.04
CA ALA A 149 -13.72 40.10 -31.35
C ALA A 149 -14.94 41.00 -31.52
N LYS A 150 -16.10 40.44 -31.93
CA LYS A 150 -17.37 41.17 -32.09
C LYS A 150 -18.19 41.23 -30.78
N MET A 151 -17.78 40.52 -29.74
CA MET A 151 -18.53 40.42 -28.47
C MET A 151 -18.21 41.59 -27.53
N ASN A 152 -19.22 42.40 -27.20
CA ASN A 152 -19.12 43.44 -26.17
C ASN A 152 -19.37 42.95 -24.74
N LYS A 153 -19.45 41.62 -24.53
CA LYS A 153 -19.68 41.01 -23.22
C LYS A 153 -18.43 40.27 -22.76
N HIS A 154 -18.14 40.37 -21.47
CA HIS A 154 -17.12 39.58 -20.79
C HIS A 154 -17.57 38.12 -20.71
N THR A 155 -16.80 37.21 -21.29
CA THR A 155 -17.11 35.79 -21.38
C THR A 155 -16.22 34.99 -20.43
N ILE A 156 -16.82 34.29 -19.49
CA ILE A 156 -16.15 33.40 -18.55
C ILE A 156 -16.30 31.96 -19.05
N VAL A 157 -15.20 31.32 -19.41
CA VAL A 157 -15.17 29.93 -19.86
C VAL A 157 -14.65 29.05 -18.73
N VAL A 158 -15.47 28.10 -18.28
CA VAL A 158 -15.09 27.10 -17.27
C VAL A 158 -14.87 25.76 -17.94
N LEU A 159 -13.66 25.22 -17.77
CA LEU A 159 -13.28 23.87 -18.18
C LEU A 159 -13.19 22.99 -16.94
N ASP A 160 -14.21 22.16 -16.71
CA ASP A 160 -14.25 21.21 -15.59
C ASP A 160 -13.62 19.87 -15.96
N GLU A 161 -13.01 19.22 -14.98
CA GLU A 161 -12.31 17.93 -15.10
C GLU A 161 -11.30 17.86 -16.28
N ILE A 162 -10.45 18.89 -16.40
CA ILE A 162 -9.46 19.04 -17.49
C ILE A 162 -8.49 17.86 -17.61
N ASP A 163 -8.33 17.05 -16.56
CA ASP A 163 -7.49 15.85 -16.56
C ASP A 163 -7.94 14.79 -17.59
N TYR A 164 -9.23 14.78 -17.98
CA TYR A 164 -9.79 13.86 -18.97
C TYR A 164 -9.52 14.28 -20.43
N VAL A 165 -8.91 15.44 -20.67
CA VAL A 165 -8.52 15.86 -22.03
C VAL A 165 -7.50 14.87 -22.61
N ARG A 166 -7.74 14.48 -23.87
CA ARG A 166 -6.87 13.52 -24.57
C ARG A 166 -5.43 14.02 -24.61
N PRO A 167 -4.42 13.14 -24.42
CA PRO A 167 -3.01 13.53 -24.42
C PRO A 167 -2.58 14.35 -25.65
N LYS A 168 -3.11 14.02 -26.84
CA LYS A 168 -2.84 14.74 -28.10
C LYS A 168 -3.34 16.19 -28.11
N ASP A 169 -4.39 16.49 -27.36
CA ASP A 169 -5.05 17.79 -27.33
C ASP A 169 -4.66 18.65 -26.11
N ARG A 170 -3.93 18.08 -25.12
CA ARG A 170 -3.49 18.78 -23.90
C ARG A 170 -2.74 20.08 -24.19
N ASP A 171 -1.85 20.06 -25.18
CA ASP A 171 -1.06 21.24 -25.59
C ASP A 171 -1.94 22.38 -26.12
N SER A 172 -3.00 22.01 -26.83
CA SER A 172 -3.96 22.97 -27.34
C SER A 172 -4.81 23.56 -26.23
N VAL A 173 -5.23 22.74 -25.26
CA VAL A 173 -5.97 23.21 -24.08
C VAL A 173 -5.08 24.09 -23.18
N CYS A 174 -3.80 23.75 -23.01
CA CYS A 174 -2.85 24.60 -22.30
C CYS A 174 -2.73 25.99 -22.95
N SER A 175 -2.69 26.04 -24.28
CA SER A 175 -2.69 27.30 -25.02
C SER A 175 -3.96 28.14 -24.81
N MET A 176 -5.09 27.54 -24.39
CA MET A 176 -6.32 28.27 -24.09
C MET A 176 -6.20 29.13 -22.83
N PHE A 177 -5.32 28.79 -21.89
CA PHE A 177 -5.06 29.63 -20.71
C PHE A 177 -4.37 30.96 -21.04
N GLN A 178 -3.90 31.13 -22.29
CA GLN A 178 -3.39 32.40 -22.80
C GLN A 178 -4.49 33.29 -23.41
N TRP A 179 -5.74 32.82 -23.52
CA TRP A 179 -6.84 33.63 -24.05
C TRP A 179 -7.03 34.98 -23.34
N PRO A 180 -6.91 35.08 -22.00
CA PRO A 180 -6.92 36.37 -21.31
C PRO A 180 -5.86 37.37 -21.81
N VAL A 181 -4.72 36.90 -22.33
CA VAL A 181 -3.67 37.76 -22.89
C VAL A 181 -4.03 38.21 -24.32
N LEU A 182 -4.79 37.38 -25.04
CA LEU A 182 -5.15 37.61 -26.44
C LEU A 182 -6.45 38.40 -26.60
N TYR A 183 -7.35 38.31 -25.63
CA TYR A 183 -8.69 38.91 -25.67
C TYR A 183 -9.01 39.61 -24.35
N GLU A 184 -9.35 40.89 -24.43
CA GLU A 184 -9.62 41.76 -23.27
C GLU A 184 -10.94 41.42 -22.53
N ASN A 185 -11.75 40.54 -23.10
CA ASN A 185 -13.09 40.19 -22.63
C ASN A 185 -13.27 38.70 -22.30
N ILE A 186 -12.21 37.89 -22.18
CA ILE A 186 -12.32 36.44 -21.93
C ILE A 186 -11.57 36.02 -20.69
N SER A 187 -12.29 35.56 -19.66
CA SER A 187 -11.68 34.88 -18.51
C SER A 187 -11.83 33.37 -18.63
N ILE A 188 -10.81 32.63 -18.20
CA ILE A 188 -10.79 31.17 -18.26
C ILE A 188 -10.54 30.59 -16.87
N ILE A 189 -11.33 29.57 -16.52
CA ILE A 189 -11.21 28.82 -15.27
C ILE A 189 -11.01 27.35 -15.62
N GLY A 190 -9.87 26.78 -15.24
CA GLY A 190 -9.62 25.34 -15.33
C GLY A 190 -9.81 24.65 -14.00
N ILE A 191 -10.53 23.54 -13.96
CA ILE A 191 -10.68 22.71 -12.77
C ILE A 191 -10.02 21.35 -13.04
N ALA A 192 -9.08 20.98 -12.17
CA ALA A 192 -8.37 19.70 -12.23
C ALA A 192 -8.41 18.99 -10.87
N ASN A 193 -8.30 17.67 -10.90
CA ASN A 193 -8.12 16.87 -9.70
C ASN A 193 -6.65 16.76 -9.29
N THR A 194 -5.73 16.96 -10.25
CA THR A 194 -4.29 16.85 -10.02
C THR A 194 -3.56 18.18 -10.24
N LEU A 195 -2.37 18.31 -9.65
CA LEU A 195 -1.45 19.42 -9.94
C LEU A 195 -0.60 19.17 -11.20
N TYR A 196 -0.67 17.98 -11.77
CA TYR A 196 0.11 17.59 -12.94
C TYR A 196 -0.13 18.51 -14.13
N MET A 197 -1.40 18.86 -14.39
CA MET A 197 -1.74 19.81 -15.45
C MET A 197 -1.15 21.20 -15.19
N MET A 198 -1.04 21.62 -13.91
CA MET A 198 -0.40 22.90 -13.57
C MET A 198 1.10 22.88 -13.84
N GLU A 199 1.80 21.77 -13.60
CA GLU A 199 3.21 21.65 -13.96
C GLU A 199 3.43 21.78 -15.46
N LEU A 200 2.57 21.15 -16.27
CA LEU A 200 2.60 21.30 -17.73
C LEU A 200 2.37 22.76 -18.18
N LEU A 201 1.43 23.46 -17.54
CA LEU A 201 1.17 24.87 -17.77
C LEU A 201 2.39 25.73 -17.40
N LYS A 202 3.08 25.41 -16.29
CA LYS A 202 4.29 26.14 -15.86
C LYS A 202 5.44 26.07 -16.86
N HIS A 203 5.62 24.93 -17.53
CA HIS A 203 6.69 24.76 -18.50
C HIS A 203 6.40 25.43 -19.86
N LYS A 204 5.14 25.68 -20.19
CA LYS A 204 4.74 26.13 -21.54
C LYS A 204 4.23 27.56 -21.61
N LEU A 205 3.73 28.12 -20.50
CA LEU A 205 3.12 29.44 -20.48
C LEU A 205 4.08 30.52 -19.98
N LYS A 206 4.11 31.67 -20.66
CA LYS A 206 4.85 32.87 -20.20
C LYS A 206 4.13 33.59 -19.07
N SER A 207 2.80 33.63 -19.11
CA SER A 207 1.95 34.10 -18.01
C SER A 207 1.29 32.91 -17.34
N LEU A 208 1.54 32.74 -16.04
CA LEU A 208 0.95 31.66 -15.27
C LEU A 208 -0.47 32.04 -14.83
N PRO A 209 -1.44 31.11 -14.89
CA PRO A 209 -2.73 31.32 -14.27
C PRO A 209 -2.60 31.38 -12.75
N GLU A 210 -3.54 32.06 -12.11
CA GLU A 210 -3.64 32.12 -10.66
C GLU A 210 -4.14 30.80 -10.10
N LEU A 211 -3.36 30.19 -9.20
CA LEU A 211 -3.62 28.87 -8.66
C LEU A 211 -4.44 28.94 -7.37
N ILE A 212 -5.62 28.32 -7.36
CA ILE A 212 -6.46 28.14 -6.17
C ILE A 212 -6.45 26.66 -5.79
N VAL A 213 -5.92 26.34 -4.60
CA VAL A 213 -5.81 24.96 -4.12
C VAL A 213 -6.93 24.64 -3.14
N PHE A 214 -7.78 23.67 -3.48
CA PHE A 214 -8.81 23.12 -2.61
C PHE A 214 -8.23 21.91 -1.85
N ALA A 215 -7.70 22.16 -0.66
CA ALA A 215 -7.22 21.09 0.24
C ALA A 215 -8.37 20.14 0.66
N PRO A 216 -8.13 18.88 1.06
CA PRO A 216 -9.17 18.03 1.64
C PRO A 216 -9.90 18.69 2.83
N TYR A 217 -11.16 18.32 3.08
CA TYR A 217 -11.89 18.86 4.24
C TYR A 217 -11.24 18.40 5.56
N THR A 218 -11.13 19.33 6.50
CA THR A 218 -10.60 19.09 7.85
C THR A 218 -11.72 19.11 8.90
N GLU A 219 -11.45 18.52 10.06
CA GLU A 219 -12.40 18.28 11.15
C GLU A 219 -12.85 19.55 11.85
N ARG A 220 -13.77 20.31 11.24
CA ARG A 220 -14.40 21.46 11.89
C ARG A 220 -15.90 21.39 11.77
N THR A 221 -16.54 20.67 12.68
CA THR A 221 -17.99 20.72 12.88
C THR A 221 -18.24 21.24 14.29
N ASN A 222 -18.88 22.40 14.42
CA ASN A 222 -19.37 22.94 15.70
C ASN A 222 -20.72 22.30 16.08
N SER A 223 -20.83 20.99 15.91
CA SER A 223 -22.08 20.26 16.11
C SER A 223 -21.98 19.43 17.39
N ASP A 224 -22.93 19.60 18.32
CA ASP A 224 -22.98 18.91 19.62
C ASP A 224 -23.31 17.40 19.52
N GLU A 225 -23.48 16.87 18.31
CA GLU A 225 -23.74 15.45 18.08
C GLU A 225 -22.43 14.68 17.88
N ASN A 226 -22.01 13.96 18.94
CA ASN A 226 -20.85 13.05 18.94
C ASN A 226 -20.80 12.10 17.71
N ALA A 227 -21.97 11.74 17.19
CA ALA A 227 -22.13 10.84 16.04
C ALA A 227 -21.65 11.51 14.73
N ILE A 228 -22.03 12.77 14.51
CA ILE A 228 -21.61 13.57 13.35
C ILE A 228 -20.12 13.88 13.44
N GLU A 229 -19.63 14.27 14.63
CA GLU A 229 -18.21 14.54 14.85
C GLU A 229 -17.36 13.31 14.54
N LEU A 230 -17.76 12.11 15.00
CA LEU A 230 -17.04 10.86 14.72
C LEU A 230 -17.01 10.54 13.22
N CYS A 231 -18.12 10.76 12.51
CA CYS A 231 -18.19 10.59 11.06
C CYS A 231 -17.25 11.57 10.34
N ALA A 232 -17.35 12.85 10.67
CA ALA A 232 -16.53 13.91 10.09
C ALA A 232 -15.04 13.65 10.32
N ARG A 233 -14.66 13.28 11.56
CA ARG A 233 -13.30 12.91 11.95
C ARG A 233 -12.76 11.74 11.16
N LYS A 234 -13.51 10.63 11.09
CA LYS A 234 -13.04 9.45 10.37
C LYS A 234 -12.92 9.68 8.87
N VAL A 235 -13.87 10.39 8.27
CA VAL A 235 -13.86 10.65 6.82
C VAL A 235 -12.77 11.64 6.44
N ALA A 236 -12.54 12.68 7.25
CA ALA A 236 -11.45 13.64 7.09
C ALA A 236 -10.08 12.94 7.17
N ALA A 237 -9.87 12.08 8.17
CA ALA A 237 -8.62 11.35 8.34
C ALA A 237 -8.30 10.37 7.19
N VAL A 238 -9.31 9.73 6.57
CA VAL A 238 -9.07 8.71 5.52
C VAL A 238 -9.08 9.32 4.11
N THR A 239 -9.98 10.26 3.83
CA THR A 239 -10.22 10.76 2.46
C THR A 239 -10.36 12.27 2.33
N GLY A 240 -10.98 12.93 3.32
CA GLY A 240 -11.35 14.35 3.25
C GLY A 240 -12.35 14.70 2.13
N ASP A 241 -13.13 13.72 1.66
CA ASP A 241 -14.18 13.88 0.63
C ASP A 241 -15.56 14.06 1.29
N ALA A 242 -16.20 15.21 1.05
CA ALA A 242 -17.51 15.53 1.62
C ALA A 242 -18.63 14.62 1.09
N ARG A 243 -18.52 14.10 -0.14
CA ARG A 243 -19.52 13.18 -0.73
C ARG A 243 -19.57 11.88 0.07
N LYS A 244 -18.41 11.37 0.48
CA LYS A 244 -18.31 10.15 1.32
C LYS A 244 -18.90 10.37 2.70
N ALA A 245 -18.64 11.53 3.32
CA ALA A 245 -19.24 11.88 4.61
C ALA A 245 -20.76 11.87 4.56
N VAL A 246 -21.35 12.53 3.54
CA VAL A 246 -22.80 12.55 3.34
C VAL A 246 -23.36 11.16 3.04
N GLN A 247 -22.64 10.35 2.25
CA GLN A 247 -23.07 8.99 1.94
C GLN A 247 -23.09 8.09 3.18
N VAL A 248 -22.08 8.19 4.04
CA VAL A 248 -22.04 7.47 5.32
C VAL A 248 -23.20 7.92 6.21
N ALA A 249 -23.39 9.23 6.36
CA ALA A 249 -24.49 9.78 7.17
C ALA A 249 -25.87 9.31 6.68
N ARG A 250 -26.13 9.37 5.36
CA ARG A 250 -27.37 8.88 4.75
C ARG A 250 -27.59 7.38 4.98
N ARG A 251 -26.52 6.58 4.84
CA ARG A 251 -26.60 5.12 5.04
C ARG A 251 -26.84 4.77 6.51
N SER A 252 -26.22 5.48 7.43
CA SER A 252 -26.47 5.30 8.87
C SER A 252 -27.89 5.71 9.27
N LEU A 253 -28.44 6.76 8.65
CA LEU A 253 -29.84 7.16 8.85
C LEU A 253 -30.82 6.11 8.30
N SER A 254 -30.52 5.48 7.16
CA SER A 254 -31.38 4.42 6.59
C SER A 254 -31.44 3.13 7.44
N ILE A 255 -30.41 2.87 8.24
CA ILE A 255 -30.35 1.71 9.15
C ILE A 255 -31.16 1.98 10.42
N ASP A 256 -31.33 3.26 10.79
CA ASP A 256 -31.96 3.69 12.02
C ASP A 256 -33.30 4.41 11.74
N LEU A 257 -34.36 3.62 11.57
CA LEU A 257 -35.73 4.13 11.36
C LEU A 257 -36.27 4.93 12.55
N THR A 258 -35.58 4.92 13.69
CA THR A 258 -35.98 5.58 14.94
C THR A 258 -35.54 7.04 15.04
N GLY A 259 -34.79 7.54 14.05
CA GLY A 259 -34.42 8.96 13.95
C GLY A 259 -33.29 9.43 14.89
N LYS A 260 -32.77 8.56 15.78
CA LYS A 260 -31.60 8.87 16.62
C LYS A 260 -30.39 8.09 16.15
N THR A 261 -29.50 8.74 15.40
CA THR A 261 -28.28 8.11 14.88
C THR A 261 -27.32 7.79 16.02
N SER A 262 -27.25 6.52 16.41
CA SER A 262 -26.27 6.05 17.39
C SER A 262 -24.85 6.02 16.78
N CYS A 263 -23.84 6.37 17.58
CA CYS A 263 -22.42 6.26 17.22
C CYS A 263 -22.06 4.84 16.75
N ARG A 264 -22.74 3.80 17.30
CA ARG A 264 -22.55 2.40 16.89
C ARG A 264 -22.96 2.14 15.45
N ASN A 265 -24.06 2.75 15.00
CA ASN A 265 -24.58 2.58 13.64
C ASN A 265 -23.68 3.27 12.62
N ILE A 266 -23.17 4.46 12.96
CA ILE A 266 -22.16 5.16 12.17
C ILE A 266 -20.86 4.36 12.11
N PHE A 267 -20.37 3.85 13.24
CA PHE A 267 -19.16 3.04 13.28
C PHE A 267 -19.30 1.75 12.45
N GLY A 268 -20.41 1.03 12.57
CA GLY A 268 -20.69 -0.15 11.74
C GLY A 268 -20.78 0.18 10.24
N THR A 269 -21.39 1.30 9.89
CA THR A 269 -21.45 1.78 8.50
C THR A 269 -20.08 2.18 7.98
N LEU A 270 -19.27 2.86 8.80
CA LEU A 270 -17.89 3.24 8.48
C LEU A 270 -17.01 2.00 8.29
N SER A 271 -17.11 1.00 9.16
CA SER A 271 -16.42 -0.28 9.00
C SER A 271 -16.89 -1.03 7.75
N SER A 272 -18.15 -0.90 7.34
CA SER A 272 -18.63 -1.47 6.09
C SER A 272 -18.08 -0.74 4.86
N VAL A 273 -18.10 0.60 4.87
CA VAL A 273 -17.71 1.46 3.73
C VAL A 273 -16.19 1.55 3.55
N TYR A 274 -15.43 1.58 4.65
CA TYR A 274 -13.97 1.68 4.64
C TYR A 274 -13.26 0.36 4.95
N GLY A 275 -13.99 -0.67 5.38
CA GLY A 275 -13.43 -2.02 5.51
C GLY A 275 -13.13 -2.60 4.13
N SER A 276 -12.06 -3.39 4.03
CA SER A 276 -11.75 -4.10 2.79
C SER A 276 -12.91 -5.05 2.45
N PRO A 277 -13.50 -4.97 1.23
CA PRO A 277 -14.55 -5.89 0.79
C PRO A 277 -14.11 -7.36 0.88
N LEU A 278 -12.81 -7.59 0.70
CA LEU A 278 -12.17 -8.90 0.80
C LEU A 278 -12.28 -9.49 2.22
N LEU A 279 -12.18 -8.65 3.27
CA LEU A 279 -12.28 -9.09 4.66
C LEU A 279 -13.73 -9.35 5.12
N GLN A 280 -14.72 -8.91 4.34
CA GLN A 280 -16.13 -9.12 4.63
C GLN A 280 -16.74 -10.29 3.84
N ALA A 281 -16.00 -10.84 2.87
CA ALA A 281 -16.44 -11.97 2.07
C ALA A 281 -16.60 -13.21 2.95
N LYS A 282 -17.82 -13.75 3.03
CA LYS A 282 -18.06 -15.06 3.65
C LYS A 282 -17.64 -16.14 2.67
N ILE A 283 -16.45 -16.71 2.89
CA ILE A 283 -15.89 -17.77 2.06
C ILE A 283 -16.32 -19.15 2.62
N PRO A 284 -16.94 -20.03 1.82
CA PRO A 284 -17.18 -21.44 2.14
C PRO A 284 -15.95 -22.19 2.70
N LEU A 285 -16.20 -23.20 3.53
CA LEU A 285 -15.15 -23.94 4.26
C LEU A 285 -14.08 -24.53 3.34
N GLN A 286 -14.47 -25.18 2.25
CA GLN A 286 -13.52 -25.81 1.32
C GLN A 286 -12.60 -24.78 0.64
N GLN A 287 -13.13 -23.60 0.32
CA GLN A 287 -12.35 -22.51 -0.26
C GLN A 287 -11.42 -21.86 0.78
N LYS A 288 -11.81 -21.84 2.07
CA LYS A 288 -10.90 -21.44 3.15
C LYS A 288 -9.73 -22.40 3.30
N ILE A 289 -9.98 -23.71 3.20
CA ILE A 289 -8.93 -24.73 3.27
C ILE A 289 -7.98 -24.61 2.07
N LEU A 290 -8.52 -24.43 0.86
CA LEU A 290 -7.73 -24.16 -0.35
C LEU A 290 -6.91 -22.86 -0.24
N LEU A 291 -7.49 -21.79 0.31
CA LEU A 291 -6.73 -20.55 0.52
C LEU A 291 -5.61 -20.76 1.56
N ALA A 292 -5.86 -21.51 2.62
CA ALA A 292 -4.86 -21.86 3.62
C ALA A 292 -3.72 -22.72 3.06
N THR A 293 -4.02 -23.66 2.14
CA THR A 293 -2.99 -24.47 1.46
C THR A 293 -2.12 -23.60 0.58
N VAL A 294 -2.71 -22.64 -0.16
CA VAL A 294 -1.96 -21.67 -0.97
C VAL A 294 -1.05 -20.80 -0.10
N ILE A 295 -1.56 -20.26 1.02
CA ILE A 295 -0.75 -19.45 1.95
C ILE A 295 0.44 -20.25 2.46
N ARG A 296 0.22 -21.52 2.84
CA ARG A 296 1.27 -22.41 3.33
C ARG A 296 2.32 -22.72 2.26
N LEU A 297 1.89 -23.05 1.03
CA LEU A 297 2.79 -23.37 -0.07
C LEU A 297 3.58 -22.14 -0.57
N ALA A 298 3.04 -20.94 -0.40
CA ALA A 298 3.72 -19.69 -0.72
C ALA A 298 4.89 -19.35 0.25
N GLY A 299 5.11 -20.13 1.31
CA GLY A 299 6.24 -20.01 2.26
C GLY A 299 6.37 -18.62 2.91
N ASP A 300 7.55 -18.27 3.44
CA ASP A 300 7.91 -16.89 3.84
C ASP A 300 8.67 -16.13 2.74
N ASN A 301 9.16 -16.86 1.73
CA ASN A 301 9.85 -16.27 0.59
C ASN A 301 8.87 -15.51 -0.31
N SER A 302 9.38 -14.55 -1.06
CA SER A 302 8.67 -13.67 -2.00
C SER A 302 7.98 -14.38 -3.18
N CYS A 303 7.86 -15.72 -3.15
CA CYS A 303 7.11 -16.48 -4.13
C CYS A 303 5.62 -16.44 -3.78
N THR A 304 4.89 -15.54 -4.43
CA THR A 304 3.42 -15.52 -4.44
C THR A 304 2.83 -16.55 -5.40
N MET A 305 3.66 -17.46 -5.95
CA MET A 305 3.30 -18.39 -7.02
C MET A 305 3.35 -19.83 -6.51
N VAL A 306 2.27 -20.57 -6.73
CA VAL A 306 2.09 -21.96 -6.28
C VAL A 306 1.76 -22.84 -7.47
N GLU A 307 2.46 -23.96 -7.62
CA GLU A 307 2.25 -24.91 -8.72
C GLU A 307 0.97 -25.75 -8.52
N LYS A 308 0.22 -25.99 -9.61
CA LYS A 308 -1.08 -26.68 -9.58
C LYS A 308 -0.99 -28.09 -8.98
N GLY A 309 0.01 -28.89 -9.37
CA GLY A 309 0.17 -30.27 -8.89
C GLY A 309 0.54 -30.34 -7.40
N CYS A 310 1.38 -29.41 -6.94
CA CYS A 310 1.74 -29.30 -5.53
C CYS A 310 0.53 -28.88 -4.67
N LEU A 311 -0.31 -27.96 -5.17
CA LEU A 311 -1.53 -27.53 -4.51
C LEU A 311 -2.53 -28.67 -4.29
N LEU A 312 -2.85 -29.42 -5.36
CA LEU A 312 -3.82 -30.51 -5.32
C LEU A 312 -3.40 -31.64 -4.37
N SER A 313 -2.14 -32.06 -4.46
CA SER A 313 -1.60 -33.13 -3.60
C SER A 313 -1.54 -32.72 -2.14
N THR A 314 -1.23 -31.44 -1.86
CA THR A 314 -1.19 -30.90 -0.49
C THR A 314 -2.59 -30.75 0.09
N TYR A 315 -3.55 -30.30 -0.71
CA TYR A 315 -4.95 -30.17 -0.30
C TYR A 315 -5.55 -31.52 0.11
N LYS A 316 -5.39 -32.56 -0.71
CA LYS A 316 -5.88 -33.92 -0.39
C LYS A 316 -5.31 -34.44 0.94
N LYS A 317 -4.00 -34.28 1.15
CA LYS A 317 -3.31 -34.65 2.41
C LYS A 317 -3.85 -33.89 3.63
N LEU A 318 -4.20 -32.61 3.47
CA LEU A 318 -4.79 -31.82 4.56
C LEU A 318 -6.22 -32.26 4.86
N CYS A 319 -7.04 -32.54 3.85
CA CYS A 319 -8.41 -33.03 4.06
C CYS A 319 -8.42 -34.38 4.79
N GLU A 320 -7.53 -35.31 4.43
CA GLU A 320 -7.37 -36.59 5.12
C GLU A 320 -7.02 -36.42 6.61
N ARG A 321 -6.09 -35.50 6.94
CA ARG A 321 -5.67 -35.25 8.32
C ARG A 321 -6.69 -34.46 9.14
N LEU A 322 -7.45 -33.58 8.50
CA LEU A 322 -8.55 -32.86 9.13
C LEU A 322 -9.83 -33.70 9.24
N LEU A 323 -9.80 -34.96 8.78
CA LEU A 323 -10.97 -35.87 8.73
C LEU A 323 -12.16 -35.25 7.96
N LEU A 324 -11.87 -34.52 6.88
CA LEU A 324 -12.85 -33.87 6.03
C LEU A 324 -12.97 -34.58 4.67
N PRO A 325 -14.17 -34.65 4.07
CA PRO A 325 -14.32 -35.18 2.72
C PRO A 325 -13.55 -34.31 1.73
N ALA A 326 -12.65 -34.95 0.97
CA ALA A 326 -11.92 -34.28 -0.09
C ALA A 326 -12.83 -34.09 -1.31
N LEU A 327 -12.78 -32.89 -1.89
CA LEU A 327 -13.45 -32.57 -3.15
C LEU A 327 -12.79 -33.31 -4.33
N GLU A 328 -13.58 -33.59 -5.36
CA GLU A 328 -13.07 -34.09 -6.64
C GLU A 328 -12.29 -33.01 -7.40
N VAL A 329 -11.49 -33.40 -8.39
CA VAL A 329 -10.60 -32.47 -9.12
C VAL A 329 -11.38 -31.34 -9.78
N ASP A 330 -12.55 -31.63 -10.36
CA ASP A 330 -13.41 -30.65 -11.02
C ASP A 330 -14.02 -29.65 -10.02
N GLU A 331 -14.48 -30.12 -8.86
CA GLU A 331 -15.01 -29.27 -7.79
C GLU A 331 -13.93 -28.36 -7.18
N ILE A 332 -12.68 -28.82 -7.11
CA ILE A 332 -11.54 -27.99 -6.70
C ILE A 332 -11.30 -26.88 -7.72
N HIS A 333 -11.40 -27.17 -9.02
CA HIS A 333 -11.27 -26.15 -10.06
C HIS A 333 -12.38 -25.10 -9.98
N GLU A 334 -13.63 -25.49 -9.73
CA GLU A 334 -14.74 -24.57 -9.49
C GLU A 334 -14.50 -23.69 -8.26
N ALA A 335 -14.05 -24.29 -7.14
CA ALA A 335 -13.72 -23.56 -5.93
C ALA A 335 -12.58 -22.54 -6.13
N LEU A 336 -11.56 -22.90 -6.92
CA LEU A 336 -10.46 -22.00 -7.27
C LEU A 336 -10.91 -20.89 -8.24
N SER A 337 -11.81 -21.19 -9.17
CA SER A 337 -12.41 -20.19 -10.07
C SER A 337 -13.24 -19.16 -9.29
N LEU A 338 -13.95 -19.58 -8.23
CA LEU A 338 -14.65 -18.64 -7.36
C LEU A 338 -13.68 -17.72 -6.61
N LEU A 339 -12.56 -18.24 -6.10
CA LEU A 339 -11.51 -17.43 -5.47
C LEU A 339 -10.84 -16.47 -6.47
N GLU A 340 -10.76 -16.86 -7.75
CA GLU A 340 -10.30 -15.98 -8.83
C GLU A 340 -11.30 -14.86 -9.13
N SER A 341 -12.60 -15.17 -9.17
CA SER A 341 -13.66 -14.16 -9.35
C SER A 341 -13.65 -13.09 -8.26
N GLN A 342 -13.22 -13.45 -7.05
CA GLN A 342 -13.06 -12.54 -5.90
C GLN A 342 -11.73 -11.79 -5.91
N SER A 343 -10.90 -11.94 -6.95
CA SER A 343 -9.56 -11.34 -7.07
C SER A 343 -8.59 -11.70 -5.95
N ILE A 344 -8.76 -12.87 -5.32
CA ILE A 344 -7.86 -13.38 -4.28
C ILE A 344 -6.68 -14.12 -4.93
N LEU A 345 -7.00 -14.93 -5.94
CA LEU A 345 -6.05 -15.71 -6.73
C LEU A 345 -6.13 -15.30 -8.19
N LYS A 346 -5.04 -15.53 -8.93
CA LYS A 346 -5.02 -15.44 -10.39
C LYS A 346 -4.46 -16.72 -10.98
N GLN A 347 -5.20 -17.32 -11.89
CA GLN A 347 -4.74 -18.52 -12.57
C GLN A 347 -3.74 -18.16 -13.69
N LYS A 348 -2.59 -18.87 -13.70
CA LYS A 348 -1.68 -18.95 -14.85
C LYS A 348 -1.68 -20.37 -15.41
N SER A 349 -1.00 -20.59 -16.54
CA SER A 349 -0.98 -21.88 -17.26
C SER A 349 -0.68 -23.08 -16.33
N SER A 350 0.39 -23.01 -15.55
CA SER A 350 0.85 -24.09 -14.64
C SER A 350 0.81 -23.74 -13.15
N SER A 351 0.41 -22.53 -12.77
CA SER A 351 0.50 -22.03 -11.39
C SER A 351 -0.61 -21.06 -11.01
N TYR A 352 -0.85 -20.89 -9.72
CA TYR A 352 -1.72 -19.87 -9.14
C TYR A 352 -0.89 -18.77 -8.48
N GLN A 353 -1.28 -17.52 -8.69
CA GLN A 353 -0.67 -16.38 -8.05
C GLN A 353 -1.60 -15.79 -6.99
N LEU A 354 -1.12 -15.63 -5.76
CA LEU A 354 -1.83 -14.90 -4.72
C LEU A 354 -1.72 -13.39 -5.01
N LEU A 355 -2.87 -12.72 -5.15
CA LEU A 355 -2.95 -11.27 -5.40
C LEU A 355 -3.05 -10.45 -4.11
N VAL A 356 -3.35 -11.11 -3.00
CA VAL A 356 -3.58 -10.50 -1.68
C VAL A 356 -2.42 -10.81 -0.75
N ASP A 357 -2.06 -9.89 0.13
CA ASP A 357 -1.02 -10.11 1.13
C ASP A 357 -1.37 -11.32 2.02
N LYS A 358 -0.35 -12.11 2.40
CA LYS A 358 -0.52 -13.29 3.27
C LYS A 358 -1.28 -12.97 4.56
N ALA A 359 -0.99 -11.83 5.17
CA ALA A 359 -1.68 -11.36 6.37
C ALA A 359 -3.16 -11.01 6.15
N ALA A 360 -3.51 -10.47 4.98
CA ALA A 360 -4.89 -10.19 4.62
C ALA A 360 -5.64 -11.49 4.28
N ALA A 361 -5.03 -12.40 3.53
CA ALA A 361 -5.60 -13.71 3.23
C ALA A 361 -5.82 -14.57 4.50
N ALA A 362 -4.90 -14.51 5.47
CA ALA A 362 -5.07 -15.15 6.78
C ALA A 362 -6.27 -14.58 7.55
N LYS A 363 -6.48 -13.26 7.50
CA LYS A 363 -7.66 -12.62 8.11
C LYS A 363 -8.97 -13.01 7.42
N MET A 364 -8.96 -13.30 6.11
CA MET A 364 -10.15 -13.74 5.37
C MET A 364 -10.63 -15.15 5.77
N ILE A 365 -9.70 -16.02 6.19
CA ILE A 365 -10.04 -17.35 6.69
C ILE A 365 -10.82 -17.25 8.01
N ALA A 366 -10.59 -16.19 8.80
CA ALA A 366 -11.33 -15.82 10.01
C ALA A 366 -11.46 -16.95 11.04
N ASP A 367 -10.51 -17.88 11.04
CA ASP A 367 -10.44 -19.02 11.95
C ASP A 367 -8.97 -19.30 12.27
N SER A 368 -8.51 -18.73 13.38
CA SER A 368 -7.14 -18.95 13.86
C SER A 368 -6.90 -20.40 14.26
N SER A 369 -7.94 -21.17 14.57
CA SER A 369 -7.82 -22.59 14.90
C SER A 369 -7.48 -23.41 13.65
N LEU A 370 -8.17 -23.20 12.54
CA LEU A 370 -7.88 -23.85 11.25
C LEU A 370 -6.48 -23.49 10.75
N LEU A 371 -6.11 -22.20 10.81
CA LEU A 371 -4.75 -21.78 10.43
C LEU A 371 -3.68 -22.37 11.34
N SER A 372 -3.94 -22.46 12.65
CA SER A 372 -3.01 -23.08 13.59
C SER A 372 -2.87 -24.58 13.32
N GLN A 373 -3.97 -25.31 13.08
CA GLN A 373 -3.96 -26.73 12.74
C GLN A 373 -3.20 -26.96 11.43
N ILE A 374 -3.44 -26.14 10.40
CA ILE A 374 -2.76 -26.24 9.11
C ILE A 374 -1.27 -25.87 9.21
N ASN A 375 -0.89 -24.95 10.09
CA ASN A 375 0.52 -24.62 10.35
C ASN A 375 1.23 -25.71 11.17
N ILE A 376 0.55 -26.28 12.17
CA ILE A 376 1.01 -27.39 13.01
C ILE A 376 1.16 -28.68 12.20
N VAL A 377 0.36 -28.86 11.15
CA VAL A 377 0.55 -29.94 10.18
C VAL A 377 1.87 -29.68 9.47
N ARG A 378 2.96 -30.17 10.06
CA ARG A 378 4.14 -30.61 9.32
C ARG A 378 3.61 -31.66 8.35
N LEU A 379 3.29 -31.23 7.12
CA LEU A 379 3.46 -32.11 5.98
C LEU A 379 4.87 -32.62 6.19
N ASP A 380 4.99 -33.91 6.50
CA ASP A 380 6.29 -34.53 6.60
C ASP A 380 6.99 -34.15 5.31
N GLU A 381 7.94 -33.22 5.38
CA GLU A 381 9.11 -33.29 4.55
C GLU A 381 9.71 -34.64 4.93
N LYS A 382 9.15 -35.71 4.36
CA LYS A 382 9.97 -36.84 3.97
C LYS A 382 11.00 -36.19 3.08
N MET A 383 12.08 -35.73 3.69
CA MET A 383 13.33 -35.52 3.00
C MET A 383 13.53 -36.84 2.28
N ARG A 384 13.29 -36.82 0.97
CA ARG A 384 13.69 -37.94 0.15
C ARG A 384 15.19 -38.12 0.41
N PRO A 385 15.66 -39.36 0.63
CA PRO A 385 17.11 -39.57 0.68
C PRO A 385 17.70 -38.96 -0.60
N LEU A 386 18.76 -38.18 -0.44
CA LEU A 386 19.54 -37.68 -1.56
C LEU A 386 19.96 -38.90 -2.39
N SER A 387 19.84 -38.83 -3.72
CA SER A 387 20.47 -39.84 -4.57
C SER A 387 21.98 -39.81 -4.35
N ASP A 388 22.69 -40.90 -4.62
CA ASP A 388 24.13 -40.96 -4.42
C ASP A 388 24.86 -39.85 -5.20
N GLU A 389 24.36 -39.49 -6.37
CA GLU A 389 24.85 -38.37 -7.18
C GLU A 389 24.57 -36.99 -6.55
N GLU A 390 23.39 -36.78 -5.96
CA GLU A 390 23.03 -35.53 -5.28
C GLU A 390 23.79 -35.39 -3.96
N ALA A 391 23.96 -36.48 -3.21
CA ALA A 391 24.79 -36.55 -2.02
C ALA A 391 26.24 -36.24 -2.38
N GLU A 392 26.79 -36.87 -3.42
CA GLU A 392 28.13 -36.59 -3.90
C GLU A 392 28.27 -35.13 -4.35
N THR A 393 27.28 -34.57 -5.03
CA THR A 393 27.28 -33.15 -5.44
C THR A 393 27.21 -32.20 -4.25
N VAL A 394 26.41 -32.52 -3.22
CA VAL A 394 26.31 -31.76 -1.97
C VAL A 394 27.62 -31.87 -1.20
N PHE A 395 28.23 -33.04 -1.07
CA PHE A 395 29.51 -33.24 -0.39
C PHE A 395 30.68 -32.65 -1.18
N ARG A 396 30.65 -32.67 -2.52
CA ARG A 396 31.65 -32.06 -3.41
C ARG A 396 31.55 -30.53 -3.42
N LYS A 397 30.33 -29.97 -3.34
CA LYS A 397 30.10 -28.53 -3.14
C LYS A 397 30.42 -28.09 -1.72
N LEU A 398 30.07 -28.89 -0.71
CA LEU A 398 30.50 -28.68 0.67
C LEU A 398 32.02 -28.68 0.74
N ALA A 399 32.70 -29.64 0.10
CA ALA A 399 34.17 -29.73 0.00
C ALA A 399 34.83 -28.47 -0.60
N HIS A 400 34.12 -27.74 -1.47
CA HIS A 400 34.59 -26.47 -2.04
C HIS A 400 34.31 -25.25 -1.15
N TYR A 401 33.40 -25.36 -0.18
CA TYR A 401 33.02 -24.34 0.78
C TYR A 401 33.54 -24.60 2.21
N ILE A 402 34.40 -25.62 2.41
CA ILE A 402 34.96 -25.93 3.73
C ILE A 402 36.00 -24.88 4.09
N GLY A 403 35.75 -24.23 5.21
CA GLY A 403 36.51 -23.11 5.73
C GLY A 403 37.93 -23.45 6.16
N ASP A 404 38.58 -22.40 6.64
CA ASP A 404 39.98 -22.37 7.03
C ASP A 404 40.39 -23.46 8.02
N HIS A 405 41.60 -24.00 7.83
CA HIS A 405 42.25 -24.95 8.76
C HIS A 405 41.38 -26.12 9.23
N ASP A 406 40.79 -26.88 8.30
CA ASP A 406 40.03 -28.12 8.55
C ASP A 406 38.71 -27.96 9.34
N ARG A 407 38.22 -26.74 9.61
CA ARG A 407 36.97 -26.51 10.38
C ARG A 407 35.75 -26.32 9.48
N VAL A 408 34.63 -26.94 9.87
CA VAL A 408 33.34 -26.87 9.16
C VAL A 408 32.38 -25.96 9.92
N TYR A 409 31.79 -24.97 9.24
CA TYR A 409 30.84 -24.03 9.82
C TYR A 409 29.46 -24.14 9.18
N TYR A 410 28.42 -23.99 9.99
CA TYR A 410 27.02 -23.87 9.59
C TYR A 410 26.58 -22.42 9.77
N CYS A 411 26.16 -21.78 8.67
CA CYS A 411 25.74 -20.38 8.69
C CYS A 411 24.60 -20.12 7.70
N THR A 412 23.88 -19.01 7.90
CA THR A 412 22.87 -18.57 6.93
C THR A 412 23.53 -17.92 5.72
N GLU A 413 22.91 -18.03 4.55
CA GLU A 413 23.43 -17.44 3.31
C GLU A 413 23.70 -15.93 3.43
N LYS A 414 22.85 -15.22 4.19
CA LYS A 414 23.03 -13.79 4.48
C LYS A 414 24.31 -13.51 5.26
N LEU A 415 24.64 -14.33 6.26
CA LEU A 415 25.88 -14.21 7.03
C LEU A 415 27.10 -14.53 6.17
N MET A 416 27.02 -15.57 5.34
CA MET A 416 28.08 -15.94 4.40
C MET A 416 28.44 -14.77 3.46
N ARG A 417 27.43 -14.12 2.87
CA ARG A 417 27.66 -12.96 1.97
C ARG A 417 28.30 -11.77 2.69
N LYS A 418 27.98 -11.55 3.97
CA LYS A 418 28.60 -10.50 4.79
C LYS A 418 30.03 -10.85 5.19
N ALA A 419 30.27 -12.11 5.56
CA ALA A 419 31.60 -12.61 5.92
C ALA A 419 32.57 -12.56 4.72
N ALA A 420 32.07 -12.73 3.49
CA ALA A 420 32.86 -12.60 2.27
C ALA A 420 33.44 -11.18 2.04
N CYS A 421 32.94 -10.16 2.74
CA CYS A 421 33.48 -8.79 2.69
C CYS A 421 34.67 -8.58 3.64
N VAL A 422 35.03 -9.57 4.45
CA VAL A 422 36.14 -9.51 5.41
C VAL A 422 37.23 -10.48 4.95
N SER A 423 38.49 -10.07 4.99
CA SER A 423 39.62 -10.96 4.68
C SER A 423 39.73 -12.09 5.73
N ARG A 424 40.37 -13.20 5.36
CA ARG A 424 40.39 -14.42 6.20
C ARG A 424 41.14 -14.24 7.52
N GLU A 425 42.26 -13.52 7.50
CA GLU A 425 43.12 -13.31 8.68
C GLU A 425 42.42 -12.62 9.87
N PRO A 426 41.63 -11.54 9.69
CA PRO A 426 40.87 -10.92 10.79
C PRO A 426 39.55 -11.64 11.13
N LEU A 427 39.14 -12.67 10.39
CA LEU A 427 37.84 -13.32 10.59
C LEU A 427 37.91 -14.35 11.73
N LEU A 428 37.46 -13.95 12.92
CA LEU A 428 37.51 -14.78 14.13
C LEU A 428 36.64 -16.04 14.05
N SER A 429 35.40 -15.90 13.56
CA SER A 429 34.46 -16.99 13.32
C SER A 429 33.27 -16.49 12.49
N PHE A 430 32.64 -17.38 11.71
CA PHE A 430 31.36 -17.08 11.07
C PHE A 430 30.39 -18.25 11.22
N GLY A 431 29.28 -18.02 11.90
CA GLY A 431 28.27 -19.05 12.19
C GLY A 431 28.70 -20.05 13.26
N THR A 432 28.08 -21.22 13.24
CA THR A 432 28.29 -22.29 14.23
C THR A 432 29.31 -23.29 13.71
N CYS A 433 30.41 -23.51 14.41
CA CYS A 433 31.35 -24.58 14.06
C CYS A 433 30.69 -25.95 14.30
N LEU A 434 30.53 -26.78 13.28
CA LEU A 434 30.00 -28.14 13.43
C LEU A 434 31.08 -29.15 13.84
N GLY A 435 32.34 -28.89 13.49
CA GLY A 435 33.42 -29.83 13.73
C GLY A 435 34.67 -29.48 12.95
N LYS A 436 35.68 -30.35 13.07
CA LYS A 436 36.94 -30.25 12.33
C LYS A 436 37.37 -31.58 11.74
N PHE A 437 38.03 -31.57 10.61
CA PHE A 437 38.71 -32.74 10.08
C PHE A 437 40.05 -32.95 10.81
N THR A 438 40.38 -34.22 11.06
CA THR A 438 41.71 -34.61 11.51
C THR A 438 42.66 -34.67 10.31
N LYS A 439 43.99 -34.73 10.57
CA LYS A 439 45.00 -35.01 9.54
C LYS A 439 44.74 -36.30 8.75
N THR A 440 43.99 -37.24 9.34
CA THR A 440 43.55 -38.49 8.73
C THR A 440 42.20 -38.39 8.00
N LYS A 441 41.70 -37.16 7.74
CA LYS A 441 40.42 -36.85 7.10
C LYS A 441 39.18 -37.43 7.81
N LYS A 442 39.28 -37.76 9.10
CA LYS A 442 38.11 -38.13 9.91
C LYS A 442 37.46 -36.85 10.45
N PHE A 443 36.15 -36.72 10.31
CA PHE A 443 35.42 -35.58 10.85
C PHE A 443 35.18 -35.78 12.35
N ARG A 444 35.71 -34.88 13.17
CA ARG A 444 35.46 -34.82 14.61
C ARG A 444 34.45 -33.70 14.89
N MET A 445 33.29 -34.09 15.38
CA MET A 445 32.22 -33.16 15.74
C MET A 445 32.60 -32.32 16.97
N HIS A 446 32.21 -31.06 16.95
CA HIS A 446 32.35 -30.16 18.09
C HIS A 446 31.03 -30.08 18.87
N ILE A 447 31.11 -29.77 20.16
CA ILE A 447 29.93 -29.63 21.02
C ILE A 447 28.95 -28.56 20.54
N THR A 448 29.43 -27.53 19.86
CA THR A 448 28.61 -26.47 19.22
C THR A 448 27.62 -26.99 18.19
N ALA A 449 27.79 -28.23 17.69
CA ALA A 449 26.84 -28.88 16.79
C ALA A 449 25.65 -29.55 17.51
N LEU A 450 25.66 -29.62 18.86
CA LEU A 450 24.72 -30.41 19.65
C LEU A 450 23.27 -30.01 19.39
N ASP A 451 22.95 -28.72 19.45
CA ASP A 451 21.58 -28.22 19.28
C ASP A 451 21.01 -28.51 17.88
N TYR A 452 21.87 -28.56 16.87
CA TYR A 452 21.47 -28.83 15.49
C TYR A 452 21.27 -30.32 15.22
N ILE A 453 22.01 -31.20 15.90
CA ILE A 453 22.06 -32.64 15.60
C ILE A 453 21.20 -33.46 16.56
N ALA A 454 21.11 -33.04 17.83
CA ALA A 454 20.32 -33.73 18.86
C ALA A 454 18.87 -34.02 18.45
N PRO A 455 18.12 -33.11 17.78
CA PRO A 455 16.76 -33.39 17.34
C PRO A 455 16.65 -34.57 16.36
N TYR A 456 17.69 -34.79 15.53
CA TYR A 456 17.72 -35.78 14.46
C TYR A 456 18.48 -37.06 14.82
N ALA A 457 19.05 -37.13 16.03
CA ALA A 457 19.82 -38.27 16.48
C ALA A 457 18.94 -39.54 16.55
N LYS A 458 19.29 -40.56 15.76
CA LYS A 458 18.61 -41.85 15.76
C LYS A 458 18.88 -42.63 17.05
N CYS A 459 20.10 -42.56 17.57
CA CYS A 459 20.52 -43.22 18.81
C CYS A 459 20.65 -42.18 19.93
N LYS A 460 19.94 -42.40 21.04
CA LYS A 460 19.90 -41.54 22.21
C LYS A 460 20.09 -42.35 23.48
N ILE A 461 20.79 -41.78 24.45
CA ILE A 461 20.99 -42.35 25.79
C ILE A 461 20.59 -41.32 26.82
N TRP A 462 19.89 -41.76 27.84
CA TRP A 462 19.55 -40.94 29.00
C TRP A 462 20.38 -41.40 30.20
N VAL A 463 21.06 -40.46 30.83
CA VAL A 463 21.86 -40.69 32.05
C VAL A 463 21.10 -40.27 33.29
N LYS A 464 21.41 -40.94 34.41
CA LYS A 464 20.92 -40.57 35.74
C LYS A 464 21.66 -39.33 36.26
N PRO A 465 21.09 -38.57 37.21
CA PRO A 465 21.73 -37.38 37.78
C PRO A 465 23.13 -37.66 38.36
N SER A 466 23.36 -38.86 38.90
CA SER A 466 24.68 -39.27 39.41
C SER A 466 25.77 -39.35 38.35
N ALA A 467 25.40 -39.56 37.08
CA ALA A 467 26.33 -39.68 35.96
C ALA A 467 26.34 -38.43 35.05
N GLU A 468 25.39 -37.52 35.21
CA GLU A 468 25.31 -36.27 34.44
C GLU A 468 26.55 -35.40 34.68
N GLN A 469 26.88 -35.12 35.95
CA GLN A 469 28.11 -34.36 36.27
C GLN A 469 29.37 -35.11 35.80
N GLN A 470 29.42 -36.42 36.00
CA GLN A 470 30.59 -37.22 35.60
C GLN A 470 30.84 -37.12 34.08
N PHE A 471 29.79 -37.15 33.27
CA PHE A 471 29.87 -37.01 31.81
C PHE A 471 30.33 -35.61 31.40
N LEU A 472 29.83 -34.55 32.05
CA LEU A 472 30.25 -33.16 31.81
C LEU A 472 31.70 -32.88 32.24
N TYR A 473 32.28 -33.72 33.11
CA TYR A 473 33.71 -33.68 33.42
C TYR A 473 34.57 -34.54 32.47
N GLY A 474 33.99 -35.07 31.39
CA GLY A 474 34.69 -35.83 30.36
C GLY A 474 34.84 -37.32 30.66
N ASN A 475 34.08 -37.87 31.61
CA ASN A 475 34.11 -39.30 31.88
C ASN A 475 33.18 -40.09 30.94
N ASN A 476 33.53 -41.36 30.73
CA ASN A 476 32.68 -42.32 30.04
C ASN A 476 31.43 -42.65 30.87
N VAL A 477 30.33 -43.01 30.20
CA VAL A 477 29.09 -43.40 30.89
C VAL A 477 29.16 -44.88 31.24
N LEU A 478 29.10 -45.18 32.54
CA LEU A 478 28.98 -46.54 33.06
C LEU A 478 27.53 -47.03 33.02
N LYS A 479 27.34 -48.35 33.02
CA LYS A 479 26.02 -48.97 33.05
C LYS A 479 25.20 -48.54 34.28
N SER A 480 25.82 -48.35 35.44
CA SER A 480 25.20 -47.84 36.67
C SER A 480 24.57 -46.45 36.49
N GLY A 481 25.24 -45.60 35.71
CA GLY A 481 24.85 -44.23 35.37
C GLY A 481 23.86 -44.12 34.22
N MET A 482 23.64 -45.19 33.46
CA MET A 482 22.67 -45.23 32.36
C MET A 482 21.24 -45.43 32.91
N ASN A 483 20.29 -44.64 32.43
CA ASN A 483 18.86 -44.82 32.70
C ASN A 483 18.21 -45.65 31.59
N ARG A 484 18.14 -45.10 30.37
CA ARG A 484 17.58 -45.76 29.18
C ARG A 484 18.41 -45.48 27.94
N MET A 485 18.31 -46.35 26.95
CA MET A 485 18.95 -46.24 25.64
C MET A 485 17.94 -46.57 24.55
N THR A 486 18.03 -45.93 23.39
CA THR A 486 17.20 -46.25 22.22
C THR A 486 17.35 -47.72 21.84
N GLU A 487 16.23 -48.39 21.54
CA GLU A 487 16.24 -49.78 21.10
C GLU A 487 16.89 -49.93 19.71
N GLY A 488 17.66 -51.00 19.53
CA GLY A 488 18.36 -51.27 18.26
C GLY A 488 19.67 -50.51 18.08
N ALA A 489 20.21 -49.88 19.13
CA ALA A 489 21.56 -49.31 19.06
C ALA A 489 22.63 -50.42 19.00
N GLU A 490 23.49 -50.34 17.99
CA GLU A 490 24.64 -51.22 17.77
C GLU A 490 25.87 -50.76 18.58
N SER A 491 26.91 -51.60 18.64
CA SER A 491 28.20 -51.17 19.21
C SER A 491 28.95 -50.25 18.23
N HIS A 492 29.75 -49.33 18.75
CA HIS A 492 30.51 -48.32 18.00
C HIS A 492 29.65 -47.35 17.17
N GLN A 493 28.40 -47.14 17.57
CA GLN A 493 27.48 -46.20 16.94
C GLN A 493 27.52 -44.84 17.65
N GLY A 494 27.45 -43.76 16.88
CA GLY A 494 27.33 -42.41 17.43
C GLY A 494 26.00 -42.23 18.17
N VAL A 495 26.05 -41.70 19.40
CA VAL A 495 24.90 -41.51 20.28
C VAL A 495 24.91 -40.09 20.87
N VAL A 496 23.73 -39.52 21.04
CA VAL A 496 23.56 -38.27 21.79
C VAL A 496 23.17 -38.60 23.23
N VAL A 497 23.91 -38.05 24.18
CA VAL A 497 23.70 -38.25 25.61
C VAL A 497 22.77 -37.17 26.13
N TYR A 498 21.74 -37.57 26.86
CA TYR A 498 20.70 -36.73 27.43
C TYR A 498 20.65 -36.90 28.96
N ASN A 499 20.27 -35.88 29.69
CA ASN A 499 19.86 -36.03 31.10
C ASN A 499 18.41 -36.53 31.22
N MET A 500 17.92 -36.71 32.44
CA MET A 500 16.55 -37.19 32.69
C MET A 500 15.45 -36.22 32.25
N ASN A 501 15.77 -34.96 32.00
CA ASN A 501 14.82 -33.92 31.59
C ASN A 501 14.82 -33.69 30.07
N ASP A 502 15.31 -34.66 29.27
CA ASP A 502 15.49 -34.55 27.81
C ASP A 502 16.42 -33.38 27.39
N LEU A 503 17.30 -32.98 28.31
CA LEU A 503 18.51 -32.16 28.19
C LEU A 503 19.63 -32.76 27.32
N PRO A 504 19.93 -32.39 26.05
CA PRO A 504 21.12 -32.93 25.40
C PRO A 504 22.40 -32.42 26.10
N LEU A 505 23.25 -33.34 26.54
CA LEU A 505 24.48 -33.07 27.30
C LEU A 505 25.74 -33.12 26.43
N GLY A 506 25.71 -33.91 25.36
CA GLY A 506 26.86 -34.08 24.48
C GLY A 506 26.78 -35.29 23.56
N PHE A 507 27.92 -35.59 22.94
CA PHE A 507 28.10 -36.68 22.01
C PHE A 507 28.93 -37.81 22.64
N GLY A 508 28.57 -39.03 22.29
CA GLY A 508 29.31 -40.24 22.65
C GLY A 508 29.27 -41.28 21.55
N VAL A 509 29.97 -42.38 21.79
CA VAL A 509 29.94 -43.58 20.95
C VAL A 509 29.59 -44.76 21.83
N THR A 510 28.64 -45.59 21.41
CA THR A 510 28.28 -46.80 22.16
C THR A 510 29.48 -47.75 22.24
N ALA A 511 29.83 -48.20 23.44
CA ALA A 511 30.84 -49.23 23.67
C ALA A 511 30.24 -50.64 23.60
N LYS A 512 28.94 -50.75 23.87
CA LYS A 512 28.16 -51.98 23.91
C LYS A 512 26.82 -51.77 23.22
N SER A 513 26.32 -52.81 22.55
CA SER A 513 24.99 -52.76 21.93
C SER A 513 23.87 -52.73 22.98
N THR A 514 22.63 -52.42 22.55
CA THR A 514 21.46 -52.44 23.45
C THR A 514 21.25 -53.80 24.11
N ALA A 515 21.47 -54.88 23.36
CA ALA A 515 21.34 -56.25 23.86
C ALA A 515 22.47 -56.61 24.85
N GLU A 516 23.70 -56.15 24.61
CA GLU A 516 24.82 -56.32 25.53
C GLU A 516 24.65 -55.51 26.81
N CYS A 517 24.15 -54.28 26.70
CA CYS A 517 23.90 -53.41 27.85
C CYS A 517 22.89 -54.01 28.84
N LYS A 518 21.99 -54.90 28.41
CA LYS A 518 21.06 -55.60 29.32
C LYS A 518 21.76 -56.68 30.16
N ARG A 519 22.86 -57.25 29.67
CA ARG A 519 23.62 -58.34 30.30
C ARG A 519 24.94 -57.88 30.93
N ALA A 520 25.23 -56.58 30.85
CA ALA A 520 26.50 -56.01 31.24
C ALA A 520 26.52 -55.62 32.73
N ASP A 521 27.67 -55.79 33.38
CA ASP A 521 27.87 -55.38 34.77
C ASP A 521 27.70 -53.87 34.95
N LEU A 522 27.26 -53.47 36.15
CA LEU A 522 27.01 -52.06 36.51
C LEU A 522 28.23 -51.15 36.36
N THR A 523 29.44 -51.71 36.53
CA THR A 523 30.71 -51.00 36.40
C THR A 523 31.21 -50.92 34.95
N SER A 524 30.54 -51.59 34.02
CA SER A 524 31.02 -51.63 32.64
C SER A 524 30.69 -50.34 31.89
N VAL A 525 31.61 -49.93 31.02
CA VAL A 525 31.44 -48.75 30.16
C VAL A 525 30.42 -49.08 29.07
N VAL A 526 29.39 -48.23 28.95
CA VAL A 526 28.33 -48.34 27.95
C VAL A 526 28.50 -47.30 26.85
N VAL A 527 28.99 -46.10 27.19
CA VAL A 527 29.24 -45.03 26.24
C VAL A 527 30.64 -44.48 26.43
N LEU A 528 31.39 -44.43 25.34
CA LEU A 528 32.64 -43.69 25.25
C LEU A 528 32.32 -42.22 25.02
N HIS A 529 32.86 -41.37 25.87
CA HIS A 529 32.78 -39.93 25.74
C HIS A 529 33.46 -39.44 24.45
N GLN A 530 32.89 -38.41 23.81
CA GLN A 530 33.50 -37.74 22.65
C GLN A 530 33.57 -36.22 22.82
N ALA A 531 32.46 -35.60 23.20
CA ALA A 531 32.33 -34.16 23.43
C ALA A 531 31.16 -33.88 24.39
N ASP A 532 31.27 -32.87 25.23
CA ASP A 532 30.26 -32.53 26.24
C ASP A 532 30.18 -31.02 26.48
N LEU A 533 29.06 -30.54 27.03
CA LEU A 533 28.87 -29.12 27.32
C LEU A 533 29.87 -28.54 28.34
N GLY A 534 30.38 -29.37 29.25
CA GLY A 534 31.42 -28.96 30.21
C GLY A 534 32.80 -28.77 29.59
N GLU A 535 33.00 -29.14 28.32
CA GLU A 535 34.22 -28.84 27.56
C GLU A 535 34.42 -27.33 27.39
N TYR A 536 33.33 -26.53 27.32
CA TYR A 536 33.43 -25.07 27.21
C TYR A 536 34.03 -24.45 28.49
N ILE A 537 33.54 -24.85 29.66
CA ILE A 537 34.00 -24.35 30.97
C ILE A 537 35.45 -24.79 31.23
N ARG A 538 35.83 -26.01 30.83
CA ARG A 538 37.20 -26.52 31.00
C ARG A 538 38.23 -25.82 30.10
N ASN A 539 37.81 -25.43 28.89
CA ASN A 539 38.68 -24.76 27.93
C ASN A 539 38.71 -23.22 28.11
N GLU A 540 37.81 -22.65 28.92
CA GLU A 540 37.77 -21.21 29.22
C GLU A 540 39.09 -20.73 29.87
N ALA A 541 39.71 -21.58 30.69
CA ALA A 541 41.03 -21.31 31.31
C ALA A 541 42.21 -21.33 30.32
N MET A 542 42.02 -21.81 29.08
CA MET A 542 43.03 -21.73 28.01
C MET A 542 42.81 -20.57 27.04
N LEU A 543 41.72 -19.81 27.22
CA LEU A 543 41.33 -18.68 26.36
C LEU A 543 41.61 -17.30 27.00
N THR A 544 41.96 -17.26 28.28
CA THR A 544 42.63 -16.13 28.96
C THR A 544 44.14 -16.32 28.92
#